data_AF-A0A2A2JNX0-F1
#
_entry.id   AF-A0A2A2JNX0-F1
#
_cell.length_a   1.000
_cell.length_b   1.000
_cell.length_c   1.000
_cell.angle_alpha   90.00
_cell.angle_beta   90.00
_cell.angle_gamma   90.00
#
_symmetry.space_group_name_H-M   'P 1'
#
loop_
_entity.id
_entity.type
_entity.pdbx_description
1 polymer ?
#
loop_
_entity_poly.entity_id
_entity_poly.type
_entity_poly.pdbx_seq_one_letter_code
_entity_poly.pdbx_strand_id
1 'polypeptide(L)'
;MSFTTRTLAVVTLVVQIVQANYRPPPYSDHSRQYQYHQPSYPRHQTPAQRQQQPHRTQHPSTPASQYDPYRHAYTTQPPYRHPTASTYYAQYKNYPHAQTQYVSQPANPICDIPPDLWCDSPQSAQQCGVQRQCDSLRQSRRPLKVTLIYEALCPFCQKFISNQLPAIFNKFQGQFQLELVPWGNARIMRDGSFSCNHGQKECDANRLQSCVLDILSVKLALPFIVCFERDIGRFSVDQALQSCSAFIRNQYRQIKECYDGYRGQELQRLAAQKTLNTKPNPIMEVPYLLINDYTPSIDNNNLNVLMLPQLLAKWTKMYH
;
A
#
# COMPACT_ATOMS: atom_id res chain seq x y z
N MET A 1 44.93 24.25 -22.83
CA MET A 1 45.32 23.00 -23.52
C MET A 1 44.63 22.97 -24.87
N SER A 2 45.39 23.12 -25.95
CA SER A 2 44.88 23.14 -27.32
C SER A 2 44.83 21.71 -27.84
N PHE A 3 43.63 21.20 -28.16
CA PHE A 3 43.49 19.90 -28.81
C PHE A 3 43.78 20.08 -30.30
N THR A 4 44.73 19.29 -30.83
CA THR A 4 45.15 19.37 -32.22
C THR A 4 44.07 18.83 -33.16
N THR A 5 43.99 19.42 -34.35
CA THR A 5 42.99 19.19 -35.41
C THR A 5 42.87 17.71 -35.85
N ARG A 6 43.85 16.87 -35.52
CA ARG A 6 43.83 15.42 -35.80
C ARG A 6 42.91 14.64 -34.86
N THR A 7 42.69 15.08 -33.63
CA THR A 7 41.83 14.35 -32.67
C THR A 7 40.35 14.55 -32.98
N LEU A 8 39.95 15.72 -33.49
CA LEU A 8 38.57 15.95 -33.96
C LEU A 8 38.21 15.05 -35.15
N ALA A 9 39.12 14.87 -36.12
CA ALA A 9 38.85 14.09 -37.32
C ALA A 9 38.59 12.59 -37.03
N VAL A 10 39.24 12.03 -36.00
CA VAL A 10 39.02 10.62 -35.60
C VAL A 10 37.66 10.44 -34.93
N VAL A 11 37.21 11.42 -34.14
CA VAL A 11 35.88 11.38 -33.49
C VAL A 11 34.75 11.47 -34.53
N THR A 12 34.91 12.30 -35.57
CA THR A 12 33.90 12.41 -36.64
C THR A 12 33.80 11.14 -37.49
N LEU A 13 34.91 10.44 -37.73
CA LEU A 13 34.92 9.19 -38.50
C LEU A 13 34.23 8.04 -37.74
N VAL A 14 34.43 7.96 -36.42
CA VAL A 14 33.79 6.94 -35.57
C VAL A 14 32.27 7.17 -35.46
N VAL A 15 31.81 8.43 -35.42
CA VAL A 15 30.38 8.75 -35.39
C VAL A 15 29.67 8.37 -36.70
N GLN A 16 30.32 8.54 -37.86
CA GLN A 16 29.72 8.15 -39.16
C GLN A 16 29.62 6.63 -39.35
N ILE A 17 30.57 5.85 -38.82
CA ILE A 17 30.53 4.38 -38.91
C ILE A 17 29.42 3.79 -38.01
N VAL A 18 29.13 4.43 -36.86
CA VAL A 18 28.06 3.99 -35.94
C VAL A 18 26.66 4.32 -36.49
N GLN A 19 26.50 5.43 -37.23
CA GLN A 19 25.23 5.77 -37.86
C GLN A 19 24.90 4.93 -39.11
N ALA A 20 25.91 4.43 -39.82
CA ALA A 20 25.71 3.61 -41.02
C ALA A 20 25.31 2.15 -40.72
N ASN A 21 25.52 1.65 -39.49
CA ASN A 21 25.26 0.25 -39.11
C ASN A 21 24.08 0.05 -38.15
N TYR A 22 23.32 1.11 -37.84
CA TYR A 22 22.14 0.99 -36.98
C TYR A 22 20.90 0.60 -37.80
N ARG A 23 20.53 -0.68 -37.80
CA ARG A 23 19.20 -1.14 -38.23
C ARG A 23 18.25 -1.15 -37.03
N PRO A 24 17.18 -0.33 -37.03
CA PRO A 24 16.14 -0.47 -36.01
C PRO A 24 15.41 -1.82 -36.17
N PRO A 25 14.97 -2.47 -35.07
CA PRO A 25 14.19 -3.69 -35.15
C PRO A 25 12.82 -3.42 -35.80
N PRO A 26 12.22 -4.40 -36.50
CA PRO A 26 10.95 -4.20 -37.17
C PRO A 26 9.83 -3.93 -36.17
N TYR A 27 9.01 -2.94 -36.49
CA TYR A 27 7.80 -2.57 -35.78
C TYR A 27 6.78 -3.72 -35.90
N SER A 28 6.51 -4.44 -34.81
CA SER A 28 5.42 -5.41 -34.77
C SER A 28 4.11 -4.67 -34.52
N ASP A 29 3.31 -4.51 -35.56
CA ASP A 29 1.89 -4.18 -35.47
C ASP A 29 1.16 -5.32 -34.77
N HIS A 30 0.75 -5.08 -33.52
CA HIS A 30 -0.20 -5.92 -32.79
C HIS A 30 -1.50 -5.15 -32.57
N SER A 31 -2.18 -4.85 -33.67
CA SER A 31 -3.64 -4.81 -33.74
C SER A 31 -4.23 -6.19 -33.40
N ARG A 32 -4.21 -6.57 -32.11
CA ARG A 32 -5.11 -7.61 -31.58
C ARG A 32 -6.24 -6.92 -30.83
N GLN A 33 -7.43 -7.04 -31.42
CA GLN A 33 -8.71 -6.73 -30.78
C GLN A 33 -8.80 -7.44 -29.43
N TYR A 34 -8.77 -6.67 -28.33
CA TYR A 34 -9.22 -7.16 -27.05
C TYR A 34 -10.75 -7.19 -27.09
N GLN A 35 -11.29 -8.37 -27.39
CA GLN A 35 -12.70 -8.67 -27.31
C GLN A 35 -13.08 -8.66 -25.82
N TYR A 36 -13.73 -7.58 -25.37
CA TYR A 36 -14.31 -7.47 -24.04
C TYR A 36 -15.33 -8.60 -23.84
N HIS A 37 -14.98 -9.61 -23.05
CA HIS A 37 -15.99 -10.50 -22.48
C HIS A 37 -16.69 -9.77 -21.34
N GLN A 38 -17.91 -9.31 -21.61
CA GLN A 38 -18.88 -8.87 -20.62
C GLN A 38 -19.21 -10.05 -19.68
N PRO A 39 -19.21 -9.88 -18.35
CA PRO A 39 -19.83 -10.83 -17.45
C PRO A 39 -21.36 -10.74 -17.60
N SER A 40 -21.97 -11.82 -18.07
CA SER A 40 -23.42 -11.99 -18.06
C SER A 40 -23.92 -12.10 -16.61
N TYR A 41 -24.66 -11.09 -16.15
CA TYR A 41 -25.45 -11.17 -14.94
C TYR A 41 -26.55 -12.25 -15.09
N PRO A 42 -26.75 -13.15 -14.12
CA PRO A 42 -27.88 -14.06 -14.16
C PRO A 42 -29.19 -13.28 -13.97
N ARG A 43 -30.06 -13.39 -14.98
CA ARG A 43 -31.43 -12.89 -15.01
C ARG A 43 -32.25 -13.55 -13.89
N HIS A 44 -33.00 -12.74 -13.14
CA HIS A 44 -34.10 -13.22 -12.30
C HIS A 44 -35.03 -14.15 -13.11
N GLN A 45 -35.29 -15.35 -12.58
CA GLN A 45 -36.38 -16.21 -13.03
C GLN A 45 -37.34 -16.45 -11.87
N THR A 46 -38.62 -16.19 -12.14
CA THR A 46 -39.79 -16.39 -11.28
C THR A 46 -40.19 -17.87 -11.19
N PRO A 47 -40.98 -18.27 -10.18
CA PRO A 47 -41.26 -19.66 -9.88
C PRO A 47 -42.48 -20.17 -10.66
N ALA A 48 -42.27 -21.08 -11.60
CA ALA A 48 -43.35 -21.94 -12.09
C ALA A 48 -42.79 -23.24 -12.69
N GLN A 49 -43.48 -24.34 -12.37
CA GLN A 49 -43.46 -25.65 -13.02
C GLN A 49 -42.52 -26.74 -12.45
N ARG A 50 -43.14 -27.39 -11.48
CA ARG A 50 -43.00 -28.76 -10.95
C ARG A 50 -43.05 -29.84 -12.05
N GLN A 51 -42.55 -31.04 -11.72
CA GLN A 51 -42.68 -32.38 -12.37
C GLN A 51 -41.42 -32.78 -13.19
N GLN A 52 -40.74 -33.93 -13.05
CA GLN A 52 -40.99 -35.24 -12.44
C GLN A 52 -39.63 -35.89 -12.04
N GLN A 53 -39.67 -36.78 -11.04
CA GLN A 53 -38.61 -37.66 -10.52
C GLN A 53 -38.43 -38.91 -11.45
N PRO A 54 -37.41 -39.81 -11.31
CA PRO A 54 -37.24 -40.64 -10.09
C PRO A 54 -35.82 -41.11 -9.67
N HIS A 55 -35.79 -41.42 -8.37
CA HIS A 55 -34.90 -42.23 -7.51
C HIS A 55 -33.83 -43.18 -8.09
N ARG A 56 -32.67 -43.26 -7.39
CA ARG A 56 -32.04 -44.54 -7.02
C ARG A 56 -31.16 -44.48 -5.74
N THR A 57 -31.69 -45.11 -4.68
CA THR A 57 -31.13 -45.87 -3.53
C THR A 57 -29.82 -45.55 -2.77
N GLN A 58 -30.01 -45.66 -1.45
CA GLN A 58 -29.18 -45.59 -0.23
C GLN A 58 -28.03 -46.62 -0.03
N HIS A 59 -26.95 -46.18 0.67
CA HIS A 59 -26.19 -46.73 1.84
C HIS A 59 -25.70 -48.21 1.90
N PRO A 60 -24.62 -48.55 2.67
CA PRO A 60 -24.55 -48.43 4.15
C PRO A 60 -23.16 -48.12 4.78
N SER A 61 -23.13 -48.17 6.12
CA SER A 61 -22.25 -47.47 7.07
C SER A 61 -21.44 -48.43 7.98
N THR A 62 -20.35 -47.90 8.60
CA THR A 62 -19.74 -48.20 9.95
C THR A 62 -19.00 -49.53 10.26
N PRO A 63 -18.22 -49.69 11.38
CA PRO A 63 -17.73 -48.75 12.45
C PRO A 63 -16.25 -48.97 12.99
N ALA A 64 -15.90 -48.23 14.08
CA ALA A 64 -14.93 -48.47 15.19
C ALA A 64 -13.55 -47.75 15.10
N SER A 65 -13.21 -46.77 15.96
CA SER A 65 -12.91 -46.78 17.42
C SER A 65 -11.49 -47.25 17.76
N GLN A 66 -10.57 -46.32 18.04
CA GLN A 66 -9.39 -46.60 18.86
C GLN A 66 -8.98 -45.37 19.71
N TYR A 67 -8.60 -45.70 20.94
CA TYR A 67 -8.42 -44.90 22.14
C TYR A 67 -6.95 -44.41 22.22
N ASP A 68 -6.70 -43.13 22.49
CA ASP A 68 -5.34 -42.61 22.76
C ASP A 68 -5.33 -41.81 24.10
N PRO A 69 -4.57 -42.25 25.12
CA PRO A 69 -4.59 -41.69 26.46
C PRO A 69 -3.44 -40.69 26.71
N TYR A 70 -3.51 -39.48 26.15
CA TYR A 70 -2.69 -38.35 26.61
C TYR A 70 -3.48 -37.03 26.55
N ARG A 71 -4.29 -36.77 27.58
CA ARG A 71 -5.00 -35.50 27.76
C ARG A 71 -4.35 -34.70 28.89
N HIS A 72 -3.48 -33.77 28.54
CA HIS A 72 -3.08 -32.69 29.45
C HIS A 72 -4.26 -31.71 29.61
N ALA A 73 -4.57 -31.38 30.87
CA ALA A 73 -5.66 -30.51 31.25
C ALA A 73 -5.43 -29.08 30.75
N TYR A 74 -6.30 -28.58 29.88
CA TYR A 74 -6.48 -27.16 29.65
C TYR A 74 -7.82 -26.72 30.22
N THR A 75 -7.74 -25.80 31.16
CA THR A 75 -8.83 -25.03 31.76
C THR A 75 -9.78 -24.48 30.70
N THR A 76 -11.06 -24.85 30.79
CA THR A 76 -12.14 -24.31 29.98
C THR A 76 -12.42 -22.85 30.39
N GLN A 77 -12.06 -21.88 29.55
CA GLN A 77 -12.70 -20.56 29.60
C GLN A 77 -14.04 -20.60 28.86
N PRO A 78 -15.08 -19.89 29.35
CA PRO A 78 -16.38 -19.88 28.71
C PRO A 78 -16.32 -19.22 27.31
N PRO A 79 -17.20 -19.61 26.37
CA PRO A 79 -17.20 -19.05 25.03
C PRO A 79 -17.57 -17.56 25.08
N TYR A 80 -16.62 -16.70 24.73
CA TYR A 80 -16.86 -15.28 24.54
C TYR A 80 -17.78 -15.07 23.33
N ARG A 81 -18.94 -14.47 23.58
CA ARG A 81 -19.94 -14.14 22.57
C ARG A 81 -19.41 -12.98 21.71
N HIS A 82 -19.09 -13.24 20.45
CA HIS A 82 -18.67 -12.19 19.51
C HIS A 82 -19.84 -11.22 19.22
N PRO A 83 -19.62 -9.89 19.26
CA PRO A 83 -20.60 -8.92 18.80
C PRO A 83 -20.82 -9.06 17.29
N THR A 84 -22.06 -8.91 16.84
CA THR A 84 -22.39 -8.92 15.41
C THR A 84 -21.81 -7.69 14.69
N ALA A 85 -21.56 -7.79 13.39
CA ALA A 85 -21.03 -6.69 12.57
C ALA A 85 -21.81 -5.37 12.74
N SER A 86 -23.12 -5.44 13.00
CA SER A 86 -23.98 -4.26 13.23
C SER A 86 -23.66 -3.51 14.54
N THR A 87 -23.35 -4.23 15.62
CA THR A 87 -22.94 -3.63 16.90
C THR A 87 -21.55 -3.00 16.86
N TYR A 88 -20.68 -3.49 15.96
CA TYR A 88 -19.40 -2.85 15.66
C TYR A 88 -19.69 -1.43 15.15
N TYR A 89 -20.35 -1.26 13.99
CA TYR A 89 -20.62 0.05 13.37
C TYR A 89 -21.22 1.13 14.31
N ALA A 90 -22.01 0.74 15.32
CA ALA A 90 -22.63 1.67 16.26
C ALA A 90 -21.65 2.26 17.32
N GLN A 91 -20.62 1.52 17.73
CA GLN A 91 -19.64 1.98 18.73
C GLN A 91 -18.59 2.94 18.13
N TYR A 92 -18.39 2.93 16.80
CA TYR A 92 -17.36 3.72 16.10
C TYR A 92 -17.70 5.20 15.87
N LYS A 93 -18.87 5.68 16.30
CA LYS A 93 -19.20 7.12 16.23
C LYS A 93 -18.51 7.97 17.31
N ASN A 94 -17.87 7.38 18.31
CA ASN A 94 -17.45 8.10 19.53
C ASN A 94 -15.93 8.08 19.83
N TYR A 95 -15.05 7.86 18.86
CA TYR A 95 -13.61 8.10 19.11
C TYR A 95 -13.26 9.57 18.87
N PRO A 96 -12.74 10.30 19.87
CA PRO A 96 -12.44 11.71 19.74
C PRO A 96 -11.28 11.90 18.77
N HIS A 97 -11.57 12.47 17.60
CA HIS A 97 -10.56 13.05 16.73
C HIS A 97 -9.83 14.14 17.52
N ALA A 98 -8.50 14.01 17.63
CA ALA A 98 -7.66 15.07 18.15
C ALA A 98 -7.88 16.33 17.29
N GLN A 99 -8.56 17.33 17.84
CA GLN A 99 -8.79 18.60 17.18
C GLN A 99 -7.47 19.36 17.09
N THR A 100 -6.82 19.29 15.94
CA THR A 100 -5.81 20.27 15.55
C THR A 100 -6.48 21.63 15.44
N GLN A 101 -5.95 22.62 16.17
CA GLN A 101 -6.49 23.98 16.22
C GLN A 101 -6.65 24.56 14.81
N TYR A 102 -7.90 24.88 14.47
CA TYR A 102 -8.32 25.43 13.20
C TYR A 102 -7.64 26.78 12.92
N VAL A 103 -6.71 26.79 11.96
CA VAL A 103 -6.37 27.99 11.20
C VAL A 103 -7.40 28.08 10.08
N SER A 104 -8.09 29.22 9.97
CA SER A 104 -9.22 29.46 9.06
C SER A 104 -9.01 28.85 7.67
N GLN A 105 -9.83 27.86 7.31
CA GLN A 105 -9.80 27.23 5.99
C GLN A 105 -10.18 28.24 4.88
N PRO A 106 -9.56 28.16 3.70
CA PRO A 106 -9.92 29.01 2.57
C PRO A 106 -11.34 28.73 2.08
N ALA A 107 -12.09 29.78 1.75
CA ALA A 107 -13.50 29.70 1.36
C ALA A 107 -13.75 29.09 -0.05
N ASN A 108 -12.68 28.79 -0.80
CA ASN A 108 -12.76 28.19 -2.14
C ASN A 108 -12.55 26.67 -2.03
N PRO A 109 -13.50 25.82 -2.49
CA PRO A 109 -13.36 24.36 -2.46
C PRO A 109 -12.09 23.83 -3.12
N ILE A 110 -11.56 24.53 -4.13
CA ILE A 110 -10.30 24.18 -4.83
C ILE A 110 -9.08 24.33 -3.89
N CYS A 111 -9.21 25.12 -2.84
CA CYS A 111 -8.17 25.43 -1.88
C CYS A 111 -8.25 24.61 -0.60
N ASP A 112 -9.21 23.67 -0.48
CA ASP A 112 -9.30 22.73 0.64
C ASP A 112 -8.30 21.57 0.47
N ILE A 113 -7.02 21.95 0.43
CA ILE A 113 -5.87 21.05 0.27
C ILE A 113 -4.81 21.39 1.33
N PRO A 114 -3.93 20.45 1.71
CA PRO A 114 -2.91 20.72 2.71
C PRO A 114 -2.00 21.91 2.39
N PRO A 115 -1.48 22.57 3.42
CA PRO A 115 -0.55 23.70 3.30
C PRO A 115 0.61 23.54 2.35
N ASP A 116 1.21 22.37 2.36
CA ASP A 116 2.36 22.01 1.55
C ASP A 116 2.05 22.08 0.06
N LEU A 117 0.79 21.87 -0.34
CA LEU A 117 0.39 21.86 -1.75
C LEU A 117 0.10 23.27 -2.27
N TRP A 118 -0.57 24.13 -1.51
CA TRP A 118 -0.74 25.53 -1.92
C TRP A 118 0.54 26.36 -1.76
N CYS A 119 1.40 26.04 -0.78
CA CYS A 119 2.69 26.72 -0.63
C CYS A 119 3.76 26.36 -1.65
N ASP A 120 3.54 25.28 -2.39
CA ASP A 120 4.43 24.82 -3.45
C ASP A 120 4.40 25.69 -4.72
N SER A 121 3.50 26.68 -4.77
CA SER A 121 3.38 27.66 -5.85
C SER A 121 2.94 29.01 -5.30
N PRO A 122 3.71 30.10 -5.50
CA PRO A 122 3.27 31.45 -5.15
C PRO A 122 1.93 31.85 -5.79
N GLN A 123 1.70 31.39 -7.02
CA GLN A 123 0.45 31.63 -7.75
C GLN A 123 -0.73 30.93 -7.07
N SER A 124 -0.56 29.66 -6.66
CA SER A 124 -1.59 28.91 -5.94
C SER A 124 -1.87 29.52 -4.57
N ALA A 125 -0.82 29.88 -3.83
CA ALA A 125 -0.95 30.57 -2.55
C ALA A 125 -1.69 31.91 -2.69
N GLN A 126 -1.45 32.65 -3.79
CA GLN A 126 -2.16 33.88 -4.08
C GLN A 126 -3.63 33.66 -4.46
N GLN A 127 -3.91 32.70 -5.33
CA GLN A 127 -5.26 32.34 -5.73
C GLN A 127 -6.12 31.88 -4.54
N CYS A 128 -5.50 31.20 -3.57
CA CYS A 128 -6.16 30.76 -2.36
C CYS A 128 -6.14 31.78 -1.20
N GLY A 129 -5.44 32.91 -1.36
CA GLY A 129 -5.35 33.96 -0.33
C GLY A 129 -4.64 33.52 0.96
N VAL A 130 -3.68 32.60 0.84
CA VAL A 130 -3.03 31.88 1.95
C VAL A 130 -1.53 32.23 2.11
N GLN A 131 -1.08 33.34 1.52
CA GLN A 131 0.35 33.69 1.50
C GLN A 131 0.94 33.84 2.91
N ARG A 132 0.22 34.47 3.84
CA ARG A 132 0.66 34.63 5.25
C ARG A 132 0.78 33.28 5.95
N GLN A 133 -0.11 32.35 5.65
CA GLN A 133 -0.07 31.00 6.19
C GLN A 133 1.14 30.22 5.64
N CYS A 134 1.57 30.49 4.41
CA CYS A 134 2.81 29.90 3.87
C CYS A 134 4.03 30.38 4.62
N ASP A 135 4.11 31.67 4.92
CA ASP A 135 5.25 32.22 5.65
C ASP A 135 5.36 31.60 7.05
N SER A 136 4.23 31.42 7.73
CA SER A 136 4.18 30.70 9.01
C SER A 136 4.57 29.22 8.89
N LEU A 137 4.08 28.52 7.87
CA LEU A 137 4.39 27.12 7.64
C LEU A 137 5.91 26.91 7.42
N ARG A 138 6.53 27.75 6.59
CA ARG A 138 7.98 27.76 6.33
C ARG A 138 8.78 27.96 7.62
N GLN A 139 8.31 28.82 8.52
CA GLN A 139 8.95 29.05 9.82
C GLN A 139 8.79 27.87 10.79
N SER A 140 7.67 27.16 10.74
CA SER A 140 7.35 26.07 11.66
C SER A 140 8.25 24.84 11.50
N ARG A 141 8.89 24.68 10.32
CA ARG A 141 9.77 23.54 9.97
C ARG A 141 9.19 22.16 10.30
N ARG A 142 7.85 22.03 10.23
CA ARG A 142 7.18 20.74 10.46
C ARG A 142 7.60 19.76 9.35
N PRO A 143 8.02 18.53 9.69
CA PRO A 143 8.36 17.54 8.67
C PRO A 143 7.15 17.20 7.81
N LEU A 144 7.37 17.12 6.50
CA LEU A 144 6.35 16.64 5.58
C LEU A 144 6.04 15.17 5.87
N LYS A 145 4.78 14.78 6.02
CA LYS A 145 4.38 13.38 6.13
C LYS A 145 4.10 12.80 4.76
N VAL A 146 4.78 11.70 4.42
CA VAL A 146 4.53 10.91 3.21
C VAL A 146 4.05 9.53 3.64
N THR A 147 2.80 9.21 3.34
CA THR A 147 2.26 7.85 3.52
C THR A 147 2.34 7.10 2.20
N LEU A 148 2.87 5.87 2.23
CA LEU A 148 2.77 4.90 1.15
C LEU A 148 1.76 3.81 1.54
N ILE A 149 0.67 3.70 0.79
CA ILE A 149 -0.28 2.58 0.87
C ILE A 149 0.05 1.59 -0.23
N TYR A 150 0.20 0.31 0.12
CA TYR A 150 0.72 -0.71 -0.79
C TYR A 150 0.23 -2.12 -0.45
N GLU A 151 0.55 -3.08 -1.32
CA GLU A 151 0.23 -4.51 -1.17
C GLU A 151 1.53 -5.33 -1.35
N ALA A 152 1.79 -6.30 -0.45
CA ALA A 152 3.06 -7.02 -0.42
C ALA A 152 3.32 -7.95 -1.63
N LEU A 153 2.30 -8.33 -2.40
CA LEU A 153 2.43 -9.12 -3.63
C LEU A 153 2.13 -8.33 -4.90
N CYS A 154 1.90 -7.01 -4.81
CA CYS A 154 1.77 -6.16 -5.99
C CYS A 154 3.15 -5.90 -6.63
N PRO A 155 3.37 -6.28 -7.90
CA PRO A 155 4.67 -6.11 -8.55
C PRO A 155 5.17 -4.66 -8.61
N PHE A 156 4.27 -3.69 -8.78
CA PHE A 156 4.62 -2.27 -8.80
C PHE A 156 5.01 -1.76 -7.41
N CYS A 157 4.32 -2.23 -6.35
CA CYS A 157 4.67 -1.92 -4.97
C CYS A 157 6.05 -2.48 -4.62
N GLN A 158 6.27 -3.77 -4.89
CA GLN A 158 7.55 -4.45 -4.68
C GLN A 158 8.70 -3.73 -5.38
N LYS A 159 8.51 -3.37 -6.66
CA LYS A 159 9.54 -2.65 -7.44
C LYS A 159 9.87 -1.29 -6.84
N PHE A 160 8.86 -0.53 -6.41
CA PHE A 160 9.08 0.79 -5.80
C PHE A 160 9.77 0.67 -4.44
N ILE A 161 9.25 -0.18 -3.55
CA ILE A 161 9.75 -0.36 -2.18
C ILE A 161 11.17 -0.94 -2.20
N SER A 162 11.44 -1.91 -3.07
CA SER A 162 12.73 -2.61 -3.10
C SER A 162 13.85 -1.80 -3.74
N ASN A 163 13.53 -0.93 -4.71
CA ASN A 163 14.54 -0.34 -5.59
C ASN A 163 14.64 1.20 -5.47
N GLN A 164 13.57 1.89 -5.10
CA GLN A 164 13.54 3.36 -5.11
C GLN A 164 13.42 3.95 -3.72
N LEU A 165 12.46 3.44 -2.94
CA LEU A 165 12.17 3.95 -1.61
C LEU A 165 13.40 4.02 -0.68
N PRO A 166 14.35 3.05 -0.66
CA PRO A 166 15.50 3.11 0.24
C PRO A 166 16.43 4.28 -0.09
N ALA A 167 16.66 4.53 -1.38
CA ALA A 167 17.47 5.67 -1.82
C ALA A 167 16.79 7.00 -1.49
N ILE A 168 15.47 7.08 -1.65
CA ILE A 168 14.66 8.27 -1.28
C ILE A 168 14.74 8.52 0.23
N PHE A 169 14.43 7.50 1.03
CA PHE A 169 14.42 7.60 2.49
C PHE A 169 15.78 8.03 3.05
N ASN A 170 16.87 7.46 2.53
CA ASN A 170 18.23 7.83 2.94
C ASN A 170 18.60 9.26 2.51
N LYS A 171 18.25 9.67 1.28
CA LYS A 171 18.58 11.00 0.75
C LYS A 171 17.87 12.12 1.50
N PHE A 172 16.62 11.92 1.90
CA PHE A 172 15.78 12.93 2.55
C PHE A 172 15.56 12.63 4.04
N GLN A 173 16.43 11.82 4.65
CA GLN A 173 16.29 11.40 6.05
C GLN A 173 16.18 12.62 6.98
N GLY A 174 15.16 12.63 7.84
CA GLY A 174 14.92 13.72 8.79
C GLY A 174 14.21 14.95 8.21
N GLN A 175 14.01 15.01 6.89
CA GLN A 175 13.29 16.10 6.23
C GLN A 175 11.80 15.76 6.01
N PHE A 176 11.44 14.47 6.07
CA PHE A 176 10.08 14.00 5.97
C PHE A 176 9.85 12.80 6.91
N GLN A 177 8.59 12.60 7.28
CA GLN A 177 8.12 11.42 8.01
C GLN A 177 7.53 10.42 7.02
N LEU A 178 8.18 9.27 6.84
CA LEU A 178 7.65 8.16 6.07
C LEU A 178 6.68 7.34 6.93
N GLU A 179 5.52 7.04 6.39
CA GLU A 179 4.58 6.06 6.95
C GLU A 179 4.28 5.00 5.89
N LEU A 180 4.27 3.74 6.30
CA LEU A 180 4.01 2.59 5.43
C LEU A 180 2.72 1.91 5.89
N VAL A 181 1.82 1.63 4.94
CA VAL A 181 0.50 1.02 5.22
C VAL A 181 0.28 -0.16 4.27
N PRO A 182 0.65 -1.39 4.71
CA PRO A 182 0.40 -2.60 3.93
C PRO A 182 -1.07 -3.01 4.04
N TRP A 183 -1.86 -2.65 3.02
CA TRP A 183 -3.27 -2.99 2.89
C TRP A 183 -3.70 -2.90 1.42
N GLY A 184 -3.52 -1.73 0.82
CA GLY A 184 -3.87 -1.43 -0.57
C GLY A 184 -5.35 -1.61 -0.87
N ASN A 185 -5.68 -2.48 -1.82
CA ASN A 185 -7.05 -2.74 -2.25
C ASN A 185 -7.68 -3.95 -1.55
N ALA A 186 -7.08 -4.44 -0.47
CA ALA A 186 -7.69 -5.47 0.36
C ALA A 186 -9.06 -5.04 0.90
N ARG A 187 -9.91 -6.02 1.20
CA ARG A 187 -11.31 -5.82 1.60
C ARG A 187 -11.60 -6.57 2.89
N ILE A 188 -12.43 -5.97 3.75
CA ILE A 188 -13.03 -6.66 4.88
C ILE A 188 -14.34 -7.30 4.40
N MET A 189 -14.42 -8.62 4.52
CA MET A 189 -15.57 -9.42 4.11
C MET A 189 -16.66 -9.40 5.19
N ARG A 190 -17.87 -9.87 4.87
CA ARG A 190 -19.03 -9.85 5.78
C ARG A 190 -18.82 -10.66 7.06
N ASP A 191 -18.03 -11.73 6.98
CA ASP A 191 -17.64 -12.57 8.11
C ASP A 191 -16.47 -11.99 8.92
N GLY A 192 -15.96 -10.81 8.54
CA GLY A 192 -14.84 -10.14 9.18
C GLY A 192 -13.47 -10.63 8.74
N SER A 193 -13.40 -11.58 7.80
CA SER A 193 -12.14 -12.01 7.17
C SER A 193 -11.62 -10.95 6.19
N PHE A 194 -10.34 -11.07 5.82
CA PHE A 194 -9.72 -10.17 4.84
C PHE A 194 -9.57 -10.89 3.50
N SER A 195 -9.90 -10.19 2.43
CA SER A 195 -9.69 -10.65 1.05
C SER A 195 -8.72 -9.71 0.36
N CYS A 196 -7.64 -10.25 -0.20
CA CYS A 196 -6.59 -9.50 -0.88
C CYS A 196 -6.50 -9.91 -2.36
N ASN A 197 -6.01 -9.02 -3.21
CA ASN A 197 -5.99 -9.21 -4.67
C ASN A 197 -5.17 -10.42 -5.09
N HIS A 198 -4.06 -10.68 -4.38
CA HIS A 198 -3.17 -11.80 -4.65
C HIS A 198 -3.41 -12.98 -3.67
N GLY A 199 -4.62 -13.06 -3.13
CA GLY A 199 -5.07 -14.16 -2.27
C GLY A 199 -4.55 -14.09 -0.83
N GLN A 200 -4.75 -15.19 -0.09
CA GLN A 200 -4.48 -15.23 1.36
C GLN A 200 -3.01 -14.94 1.72
N LYS A 201 -2.08 -15.38 0.87
CA LYS A 201 -0.64 -15.13 1.05
C LYS A 201 -0.32 -13.64 1.16
N GLU A 202 -1.00 -12.80 0.37
CA GLU A 202 -0.86 -11.35 0.46
C GLU A 202 -1.43 -10.80 1.77
N CYS A 203 -2.61 -11.26 2.19
CA CYS A 203 -3.20 -10.82 3.46
C CYS A 203 -2.29 -11.15 4.65
N ASP A 204 -1.68 -12.33 4.64
CA ASP A 204 -0.73 -12.75 5.68
C ASP A 204 0.58 -11.94 5.60
N ALA A 205 1.09 -11.68 4.39
CA ALA A 205 2.26 -10.82 4.19
C ALA A 205 2.02 -9.37 4.65
N ASN A 206 0.86 -8.80 4.31
CA ASN A 206 0.46 -7.47 4.76
C ASN A 206 0.37 -7.41 6.29
N ARG A 207 -0.26 -8.42 6.92
CA ARG A 207 -0.36 -8.55 8.38
C ARG A 207 1.02 -8.59 9.05
N LEU A 208 1.94 -9.40 8.53
CA LEU A 208 3.29 -9.50 9.07
C LEU A 208 4.02 -8.14 8.99
N GLN A 209 3.93 -7.45 7.85
CA GLN A 209 4.56 -6.14 7.71
C GLN A 209 3.94 -5.07 8.62
N SER A 210 2.63 -5.11 8.84
CA SER A 210 1.99 -4.27 9.87
C SER A 210 2.58 -4.53 11.26
N CYS A 211 2.79 -5.79 11.64
CA CYS A 211 3.42 -6.12 12.93
C CYS A 211 4.86 -5.61 13.05
N VAL A 212 5.63 -5.68 11.96
CA VAL A 212 6.98 -5.10 11.91
C VAL A 212 6.92 -3.58 12.15
N LEU A 213 5.96 -2.89 11.52
CA LEU A 213 5.77 -1.44 11.64
C LEU A 213 5.17 -0.99 12.98
N ASP A 214 4.45 -1.88 13.68
CA ASP A 214 3.94 -1.64 15.04
C ASP A 214 5.06 -1.71 16.09
N ILE A 215 6.00 -2.64 15.90
CA ILE A 215 7.08 -2.91 16.86
C ILE A 215 8.33 -2.08 16.59
N LEU A 216 8.61 -1.75 15.33
CA LEU A 216 9.81 -1.03 14.91
C LEU A 216 9.48 0.34 14.32
N SER A 217 10.31 1.33 14.62
CA SER A 217 10.30 2.59 13.85
C SER A 217 10.56 2.30 12.37
N VAL A 218 10.00 3.12 11.47
CA VAL A 218 10.14 2.94 10.01
C VAL A 218 11.61 2.84 9.57
N LYS A 219 12.52 3.58 10.23
CA LYS A 219 13.97 3.49 9.97
C LYS A 219 14.53 2.09 10.20
N LEU A 220 14.06 1.38 11.22
CA LEU A 220 14.49 0.02 11.56
C LEU A 220 13.68 -1.04 10.79
N ALA A 221 12.42 -0.76 10.48
CA ALA A 221 11.54 -1.65 9.72
C ALA A 221 11.91 -1.73 8.24
N LEU A 222 12.31 -0.61 7.62
CA LEU A 222 12.48 -0.51 6.17
C LEU A 222 13.47 -1.54 5.59
N PRO A 223 14.65 -1.81 6.18
CA PRO A 223 15.54 -2.86 5.68
C PRO A 223 14.90 -4.25 5.65
N PHE A 224 14.12 -4.61 6.68
CA PHE A 224 13.36 -5.85 6.70
C PHE A 224 12.31 -5.87 5.59
N ILE A 225 11.51 -4.81 5.46
CA ILE A 225 10.45 -4.72 4.45
C ILE A 225 11.04 -4.83 3.04
N VAL A 226 12.16 -4.16 2.76
CA VAL A 226 12.86 -4.27 1.47
C VAL A 226 13.32 -5.70 1.17
N CYS A 227 13.90 -6.39 2.16
CA CYS A 227 14.26 -7.79 2.01
C CYS A 227 13.02 -8.65 1.74
N PHE A 228 11.99 -8.47 2.56
CA PHE A 228 10.77 -9.27 2.52
C PHE A 228 10.01 -9.10 1.20
N GLU A 229 9.88 -7.87 0.68
CA GLU A 229 9.27 -7.57 -0.63
C GLU A 229 10.00 -8.23 -1.80
N ARG A 230 11.32 -8.43 -1.71
CA ARG A 230 12.11 -9.15 -2.73
C ARG A 230 11.87 -10.67 -2.70
N ASP A 231 11.62 -11.20 -1.51
CA ASP A 231 11.55 -12.64 -1.25
C ASP A 231 10.13 -13.20 -1.34
N ILE A 232 9.12 -12.44 -0.91
CA ILE A 232 7.75 -12.93 -0.72
C ILE A 232 7.07 -13.39 -2.02
N GLY A 233 7.54 -12.91 -3.19
CA GLY A 233 7.09 -13.43 -4.49
C GLY A 233 7.46 -14.90 -4.74
N ARG A 234 8.53 -15.40 -4.11
CA ARG A 234 9.11 -16.74 -4.34
C ARG A 234 8.90 -17.69 -3.17
N PHE A 235 8.83 -17.16 -1.95
CA PHE A 235 8.77 -17.95 -0.72
C PHE A 235 7.41 -17.84 -0.02
N SER A 236 7.12 -18.74 0.92
CA SER A 236 6.01 -18.53 1.86
C SER A 236 6.29 -17.35 2.79
N VAL A 237 5.26 -16.87 3.50
CA VAL A 237 5.40 -15.78 4.48
C VAL A 237 6.43 -16.14 5.56
N ASP A 238 6.36 -17.34 6.14
CA ASP A 238 7.31 -17.80 7.16
C ASP A 238 8.74 -17.97 6.62
N GLN A 239 8.88 -18.47 5.39
CA GLN A 239 10.19 -18.59 4.74
C GLN A 239 10.84 -17.22 4.49
N ALA A 240 10.07 -16.25 3.98
CA ALA A 240 10.54 -14.88 3.77
C ALA A 240 10.82 -14.15 5.10
N LEU A 241 10.00 -14.38 6.13
CA LEU A 241 10.27 -13.89 7.49
C LEU A 241 11.60 -14.44 8.01
N GLN A 242 11.85 -15.74 7.80
CA GLN A 242 13.07 -16.38 8.24
C GLN A 242 14.31 -15.88 7.48
N SER A 243 14.24 -15.77 6.14
CA SER A 243 15.35 -15.29 5.32
C SER A 243 15.74 -13.84 5.66
N CYS A 244 14.77 -13.00 5.98
CA CYS A 244 14.97 -11.59 6.31
C CYS A 244 15.16 -11.31 7.81
N SER A 245 15.13 -12.34 8.66
CA SER A 245 15.12 -12.23 10.13
C SER A 245 16.32 -11.48 10.72
N ALA A 246 17.45 -11.44 10.01
CA ALA A 246 18.66 -10.73 10.45
C ALA A 246 18.40 -9.24 10.75
N PHE A 247 17.51 -8.59 9.99
CA PHE A 247 17.15 -7.17 10.18
C PHE A 247 16.29 -6.91 11.43
N ILE A 248 15.62 -7.95 11.94
CA ILE A 248 14.69 -7.85 13.07
C ILE A 248 15.07 -8.76 14.23
N ARG A 249 16.32 -9.24 14.28
CA ARG A 249 16.77 -10.32 15.18
C ARG A 249 16.32 -10.15 16.63
N ASN A 250 16.45 -8.94 17.18
CA ASN A 250 16.11 -8.65 18.57
C ASN A 250 14.60 -8.57 18.85
N GLN A 251 13.77 -8.46 17.80
CA GLN A 251 12.32 -8.34 17.88
C GLN A 251 11.57 -9.48 17.17
N TYR A 252 12.30 -10.46 16.61
CA TYR A 252 11.70 -11.54 15.81
C TYR A 252 10.56 -12.24 16.55
N ARG A 253 10.77 -12.59 17.83
CA ARG A 253 9.74 -13.26 18.64
C ARG A 253 8.48 -12.41 18.80
N GLN A 254 8.65 -11.14 19.17
CA GLN A 254 7.51 -10.22 19.35
C GLN A 254 6.75 -9.99 18.05
N ILE A 255 7.47 -9.88 16.92
CA ILE A 255 6.87 -9.74 15.59
C ILE A 255 6.10 -11.00 15.21
N LYS A 256 6.66 -12.19 15.48
CA LYS A 256 5.98 -13.47 15.22
C LYS A 256 4.73 -13.62 16.07
N GLU A 257 4.81 -13.30 17.36
CA GLU A 257 3.67 -13.30 18.28
C GLU A 257 2.56 -12.33 17.83
N CYS A 258 2.92 -11.13 17.38
CA CYS A 258 1.95 -10.20 16.78
C CYS A 258 1.30 -10.77 15.53
N TYR A 259 2.10 -11.36 14.64
CA TYR A 259 1.65 -11.91 13.36
C TYR A 259 0.69 -13.11 13.54
N ASP A 260 0.98 -13.98 14.50
CA ASP A 260 0.13 -15.13 14.83
C ASP A 260 -1.08 -14.77 15.69
N GLY A 261 -1.00 -13.61 16.37
CA GLY A 261 -1.98 -13.17 17.35
C GLY A 261 -3.08 -12.24 16.81
N TYR A 262 -3.97 -11.85 17.72
CA TYR A 262 -5.06 -10.91 17.43
C TYR A 262 -4.54 -9.52 17.03
N ARG A 263 -3.38 -9.10 17.57
CA ARG A 263 -2.79 -7.79 17.29
C ARG A 263 -2.55 -7.59 15.79
N GLY A 264 -2.03 -8.59 15.08
CA GLY A 264 -1.86 -8.51 13.63
C GLY A 264 -3.17 -8.26 12.89
N GLN A 265 -4.27 -8.90 13.32
CA GLN A 265 -5.58 -8.69 12.71
C GLN A 265 -6.13 -7.29 13.00
N GLU A 266 -5.93 -6.79 14.22
CA GLU A 266 -6.30 -5.42 14.59
C GLU A 266 -5.55 -4.39 13.74
N LEU A 267 -4.23 -4.57 13.56
CA LEU A 267 -3.42 -3.68 12.72
C LEU A 267 -3.90 -3.65 11.27
N GLN A 268 -4.35 -4.78 10.73
CA GLN A 268 -4.94 -4.82 9.38
C GLN A 268 -6.29 -4.08 9.33
N ARG A 269 -7.11 -4.09 10.38
CA ARG A 269 -8.32 -3.25 10.46
C ARG A 269 -7.99 -1.76 10.51
N LEU A 270 -6.94 -1.38 11.24
CA LEU A 270 -6.46 0.01 11.28
C LEU A 270 -5.92 0.46 9.91
N ALA A 271 -5.17 -0.42 9.22
CA ALA A 271 -4.70 -0.16 7.86
C ALA A 271 -5.85 -0.01 6.86
N ALA A 272 -6.90 -0.84 6.99
CA ALA A 272 -8.13 -0.73 6.22
C ALA A 272 -8.84 0.61 6.50
N GLN A 273 -9.06 0.95 7.77
CA GLN A 273 -9.70 2.20 8.17
C GLN A 273 -8.97 3.41 7.57
N LYS A 274 -7.63 3.40 7.62
CA LYS A 274 -6.85 4.50 7.06
C LYS A 274 -6.99 4.58 5.54
N THR A 275 -6.88 3.45 4.85
CA THR A 275 -7.03 3.39 3.39
C THR A 275 -8.42 3.88 2.95
N LEU A 276 -9.48 3.36 3.57
CA LEU A 276 -10.87 3.67 3.21
C LEU A 276 -11.29 5.10 3.56
N ASN A 277 -10.65 5.74 4.53
CA ASN A 277 -10.91 7.13 4.91
C ASN A 277 -10.06 8.14 4.15
N THR A 278 -9.23 7.69 3.21
CA THR A 278 -8.43 8.57 2.35
C THR A 278 -9.33 9.52 1.55
N LYS A 279 -8.90 10.78 1.42
CA LYS A 279 -9.61 11.87 0.72
C LYS A 279 -8.74 12.48 -0.37
N PRO A 280 -9.33 13.08 -1.43
CA PRO A 280 -10.77 13.18 -1.67
C PRO A 280 -11.37 11.94 -2.33
N ASN A 281 -10.55 11.15 -3.02
CA ASN A 281 -10.98 10.01 -3.81
C ASN A 281 -10.58 8.67 -3.16
N PRO A 282 -11.36 7.60 -3.38
CA PRO A 282 -10.96 6.26 -2.97
C PRO A 282 -9.68 5.82 -3.70
N ILE A 283 -8.90 4.97 -3.05
CA ILE A 283 -7.71 4.36 -3.64
C ILE A 283 -8.15 3.26 -4.60
N MET A 284 -7.77 3.39 -5.87
CA MET A 284 -8.09 2.43 -6.92
C MET A 284 -6.88 1.58 -7.33
N GLU A 285 -5.67 2.12 -7.16
CA GLU A 285 -4.42 1.51 -7.59
C GLU A 285 -3.33 1.73 -6.53
N VAL A 286 -2.39 0.79 -6.48
CA VAL A 286 -1.22 0.86 -5.61
C VAL A 286 0.07 0.63 -6.41
N PRO A 287 1.22 1.19 -6.01
CA PRO A 287 1.46 1.96 -4.78
C PRO A 287 0.78 3.34 -4.78
N TYR A 288 0.19 3.71 -3.63
CA TYR A 288 -0.55 4.97 -3.45
C TYR A 288 0.19 5.92 -2.49
N LEU A 289 0.30 7.21 -2.82
CA LEU A 289 0.98 8.21 -1.98
C LEU A 289 0.01 9.23 -1.41
N LEU A 290 0.14 9.50 -0.11
CA LEU A 290 -0.50 10.63 0.55
C LEU A 290 0.55 11.59 1.08
N ILE A 291 0.29 12.88 0.87
CA ILE A 291 1.08 13.99 1.38
C ILE A 291 0.26 14.66 2.46
N ASN A 292 0.71 14.58 3.71
CA ASN A 292 -0.05 15.02 4.89
C ASN A 292 -1.49 14.49 4.90
N ASP A 293 -1.62 13.18 4.67
CA ASP A 293 -2.88 12.43 4.64
C ASP A 293 -3.87 12.86 3.53
N TYR A 294 -3.39 13.60 2.53
CA TYR A 294 -4.16 14.03 1.37
C TYR A 294 -3.50 13.57 0.06
N THR A 295 -4.31 13.33 -0.96
CA THR A 295 -3.85 13.15 -2.33
C THR A 295 -4.27 14.34 -3.20
N PRO A 296 -3.35 15.01 -3.89
CA PRO A 296 -3.68 16.18 -4.73
C PRO A 296 -4.57 15.86 -5.93
N SER A 297 -4.73 14.57 -6.26
CA SER A 297 -5.31 14.20 -7.54
C SER A 297 -6.84 14.09 -7.50
N ILE A 298 -7.44 14.88 -8.37
CA ILE A 298 -8.88 14.93 -8.62
C ILE A 298 -9.34 13.87 -9.65
N ASP A 299 -8.42 13.34 -10.48
CA ASP A 299 -8.75 12.49 -11.63
C ASP A 299 -8.68 10.98 -11.33
N ASN A 300 -8.86 10.58 -10.07
CA ASN A 300 -8.60 9.22 -9.55
C ASN A 300 -7.16 8.70 -9.72
N ASN A 301 -6.29 9.39 -10.44
CA ASN A 301 -4.90 9.00 -10.67
C ASN A 301 -4.03 9.34 -9.47
N ASN A 302 -3.30 8.39 -8.89
CA ASN A 302 -2.39 8.73 -7.80
C ASN A 302 -1.22 9.64 -8.29
N LEU A 303 -0.65 10.42 -7.36
CA LEU A 303 0.65 11.05 -7.54
C LEU A 303 1.68 9.98 -7.93
N ASN A 304 2.30 10.14 -9.11
CA ASN A 304 3.26 9.18 -9.63
C ASN A 304 4.41 9.01 -8.64
N VAL A 305 4.55 7.81 -8.08
CA VAL A 305 5.57 7.49 -7.07
C VAL A 305 6.99 7.75 -7.56
N LEU A 306 7.22 7.72 -8.88
CA LEU A 306 8.50 8.03 -9.50
C LEU A 306 8.87 9.53 -9.40
N MET A 307 7.88 10.41 -9.19
CA MET A 307 8.11 11.85 -9.01
C MET A 307 8.44 12.22 -7.57
N LEU A 308 8.26 11.31 -6.61
CA LEU A 308 8.50 11.56 -5.18
C LEU A 308 9.88 12.18 -4.89
N PRO A 309 11.01 11.75 -5.49
CA PRO A 309 12.31 12.39 -5.23
C PRO A 309 12.36 13.86 -5.66
N GLN A 310 11.71 14.20 -6.77
CA GLN A 310 11.69 15.57 -7.31
C GLN A 310 10.81 16.47 -6.46
N LEU A 311 9.66 15.95 -6.02
CA LEU A 311 8.73 16.63 -5.14
C LEU A 311 9.33 16.86 -3.76
N LEU A 312 9.96 15.86 -3.17
CA LEU A 312 10.70 16.03 -1.92
C LEU A 312 11.81 17.06 -2.07
N ALA A 313 12.60 17.03 -3.15
CA ALA A 313 13.62 18.05 -3.40
C ALA A 313 13.05 19.46 -3.59
N LYS A 314 11.80 19.60 -4.05
CA LYS A 314 11.11 20.88 -4.16
C LYS A 314 10.62 21.35 -2.79
N TRP A 315 9.89 20.50 -2.08
CA TRP A 315 9.30 20.83 -0.79
C TRP A 315 10.34 21.08 0.29
N THR A 316 11.44 20.33 0.32
CA THR A 316 12.47 20.53 1.35
C THR A 316 13.23 21.84 1.19
N LYS A 317 13.31 22.41 -0.03
CA LYS A 317 13.79 23.78 -0.27
C LYS A 317 12.83 24.87 0.19
N MET A 318 11.56 24.54 0.46
CA MET A 318 10.62 25.51 1.02
C MET A 318 10.82 25.68 2.53
N TYR A 319 11.29 24.62 3.20
CA TYR A 319 11.42 24.55 4.65
C TYR A 319 12.82 24.86 5.18
N HIS A 320 13.81 24.93 4.28
CA HIS A 320 15.23 25.12 4.58
C HIS A 320 15.84 26.12 3.61
#